data_AF-A0A2V2CCV5-F1
#
_entry.id   AF-A0A2V2CCV5-F1
#
_cell.length_a   1.000
_cell.length_b   1.000
_cell.length_c   1.000
_cell.angle_alpha   90.00
_cell.angle_beta   90.00
_cell.angle_gamma   90.00
#
_symmetry.space_group_name_H-M   'P 1'
#
loop_
_entity.id
_entity.type
_entity.pdbx_description
1 polymer ?
#
loop_
_entity_poly.entity_id
_entity_poly.type
_entity_poly.pdbx_seq_one_letter_code
_entity_poly.pdbx_strand_id
1 'polypeptide(L)'
;MTKRMMRALAAGLLVCMLAGSAAATNWDDNYDPFVELPPATSEQAEQTEQTDGTTEAQRFSDVAATDWYYSVVMQLVEAGTIDGFPDGTFRPKNTVTTGQALKMILLAAGYPEPERAASHWARGYLDFAIEQGFVTRFKEITDLDVPISRALVAQIAAKAMGLTRPETVEISFTDTDDDNVLALAAAGIVDGYKDGTFLPSKSLTRAELAAITARITNYLAPVIPDSPNSGDTDLDDNTPIMLRTTENGVAFIKAREGFRATAYWDYSQYSIGYGSRCEANEYPNGITQEQADRLLRKKLQEFETKLDAFLTKNNLTLNDTQYDALISLTYNIGSTWMNGTRLASYLASGQYTHNELASAMGIWCHVTDKSGTAIHDGLIARRILEIKLFLCGDYTGSSSPSYHYVKFATKQGKVEVDIAFYESGSAFTPYFKASCDTDTFLGWYKADGTELREGDSVTQDMTLTAQWAGQTAGTGESGTGTSGDTEFNWWN
;
A
#
# COMPACT_ATOMS: atom_id res chain seq x y z
N MET A 1 23.46 25.28 26.66
CA MET A 1 22.72 24.58 27.74
C MET A 1 21.63 25.49 28.28
N THR A 2 20.37 25.28 27.87
CA THR A 2 19.24 26.11 28.30
C THR A 2 18.00 25.24 28.54
N LYS A 3 17.66 25.06 29.81
CA LYS A 3 16.33 24.94 30.46
C LYS A 3 15.21 24.03 29.89
N ARG A 4 15.38 23.29 28.79
CA ARG A 4 14.34 22.38 28.25
C ARG A 4 14.37 20.94 28.76
N MET A 5 15.40 20.54 29.51
CA MET A 5 15.68 19.12 29.80
C MET A 5 15.13 18.57 31.13
N MET A 6 14.37 19.34 31.91
CA MET A 6 14.12 19.01 33.33
C MET A 6 12.66 18.73 33.71
N ARG A 7 11.77 18.42 32.75
CA ARG A 7 10.33 18.18 33.06
C ARG A 7 9.77 16.79 32.74
N ALA A 8 10.56 15.83 32.25
CA ALA A 8 10.05 14.50 31.87
C ALA A 8 10.17 13.42 32.96
N LEU A 9 10.63 13.75 34.18
CA LEU A 9 10.78 12.78 35.28
C LEU A 9 9.88 13.17 36.45
N ALA A 10 8.57 12.94 36.34
CA ALA A 10 7.65 12.77 37.48
C ALA A 10 6.20 12.54 37.03
N ALA A 11 5.78 11.28 36.89
CA ALA A 11 4.45 10.71 37.14
C ALA A 11 4.44 9.31 36.47
N GLY A 12 4.31 8.16 37.12
CA GLY A 12 3.65 7.84 38.38
C GLY A 12 2.52 6.83 38.08
N LEU A 13 2.84 5.54 38.27
CA LEU A 13 1.97 4.34 38.22
C LEU A 13 0.45 4.58 38.41
N LEU A 14 -0.38 3.92 37.59
CA LEU A 14 -1.52 3.12 38.08
C LEU A 14 -1.98 2.06 37.06
N VAL A 15 -2.16 0.83 37.55
CA VAL A 15 -2.57 -0.40 36.87
C VAL A 15 -4.09 -0.47 36.70
N CYS A 16 -4.58 -1.04 35.59
CA CYS A 16 -5.86 -1.75 35.55
C CYS A 16 -5.79 -2.97 34.62
N MET A 17 -6.07 -4.15 35.19
CA MET A 17 -6.14 -5.46 34.53
C MET A 17 -7.44 -5.61 33.73
N LEU A 18 -7.38 -6.19 32.52
CA LEU A 18 -8.43 -7.07 32.00
C LEU A 18 -7.78 -8.16 31.13
N ALA A 19 -8.02 -9.41 31.53
CA ALA A 19 -7.57 -10.60 30.83
C ALA A 19 -8.56 -10.98 29.70
N GLY A 20 -8.03 -11.38 28.55
CA GLY A 20 -8.77 -11.97 27.46
C GLY A 20 -7.82 -12.69 26.52
N SER A 21 -7.76 -14.02 26.65
CA SER A 21 -6.94 -14.91 25.83
C SER A 21 -7.40 -14.91 24.37
N ALA A 22 -6.52 -14.61 23.43
CA ALA A 22 -6.73 -14.88 22.01
C ALA A 22 -5.81 -16.02 21.57
N ALA A 23 -6.43 -17.14 21.22
CA ALA A 23 -5.79 -18.32 20.68
C ALA A 23 -5.17 -18.01 19.31
N ALA A 24 -3.90 -18.38 19.13
CA ALA A 24 -3.23 -18.37 17.84
C ALA A 24 -3.89 -19.36 16.89
N THR A 25 -4.35 -18.88 15.73
CA THR A 25 -4.81 -19.72 14.62
C THR A 25 -3.70 -19.82 13.56
N ASN A 26 -3.27 -21.07 13.34
CA ASN A 26 -2.29 -21.54 12.37
C ASN A 26 -2.59 -21.15 10.91
N TRP A 27 -1.52 -20.95 10.12
CA TRP A 27 -1.46 -21.31 8.70
C TRP A 27 -0.03 -21.65 8.21
N ASP A 28 0.14 -22.92 7.88
CA ASP A 28 1.09 -23.63 6.97
C ASP A 28 0.98 -23.12 5.52
N ASP A 29 1.85 -23.37 4.53
CA ASP A 29 3.23 -23.88 4.41
C ASP A 29 3.55 -23.77 2.90
N ASN A 30 4.62 -23.05 2.52
CA ASN A 30 5.30 -22.96 1.20
C ASN A 30 5.48 -21.53 0.65
N TYR A 31 6.61 -20.92 1.01
CA TYR A 31 7.25 -19.88 0.20
C TYR A 31 8.77 -19.99 0.34
N ASP A 32 9.45 -20.38 -0.74
CA ASP A 32 10.92 -20.41 -0.86
C ASP A 32 11.36 -19.28 -1.81
N PRO A 33 12.00 -18.20 -1.29
CA PRO A 33 12.36 -17.04 -2.10
C PRO A 33 13.68 -17.15 -2.88
N PHE A 34 14.33 -18.32 -2.99
CA PHE A 34 15.65 -18.43 -3.62
C PHE A 34 15.68 -19.31 -4.88
N VAL A 35 15.33 -18.72 -6.02
CA VAL A 35 15.87 -19.16 -7.32
C VAL A 35 16.87 -18.10 -7.79
N GLU A 36 18.15 -18.34 -7.55
CA GLU A 36 19.25 -17.49 -8.02
C GLU A 36 19.40 -17.58 -9.54
N LEU A 37 19.32 -16.44 -10.23
CA LEU A 37 19.75 -16.28 -11.63
C LEU A 37 21.17 -15.71 -11.67
N PRO A 38 22.05 -16.17 -12.59
CA PRO A 38 23.46 -15.80 -12.61
C PRO A 38 23.69 -14.37 -13.19
N PRO A 39 24.83 -13.73 -12.89
CA PRO A 39 25.07 -12.33 -13.23
C PRO A 39 25.58 -12.18 -14.68
N ALA A 40 25.01 -11.21 -15.42
CA ALA A 40 25.57 -10.74 -16.69
C ALA A 40 26.46 -9.50 -16.45
N THR A 41 27.57 -9.44 -17.18
CA THR A 41 28.66 -8.47 -17.06
C THR A 41 28.61 -7.37 -18.13
N SER A 42 29.34 -6.29 -17.84
CA SER A 42 30.01 -5.30 -18.71
C SER A 42 29.35 -3.94 -19.04
N GLU A 43 29.98 -2.91 -18.45
CA GLU A 43 30.53 -1.65 -18.98
C GLU A 43 29.90 -0.80 -20.11
N GLN A 44 29.85 0.50 -19.76
CA GLN A 44 30.15 1.74 -20.51
C GLN A 44 29.07 2.44 -21.35
N ALA A 45 29.23 3.78 -21.34
CA ALA A 45 28.23 4.81 -21.46
C ALA A 45 28.22 5.47 -22.85
N GLU A 46 27.10 6.11 -23.20
CA GLU A 46 27.10 7.32 -24.04
C GLU A 46 25.86 8.19 -23.78
N GLN A 47 26.06 9.50 -23.89
CA GLN A 47 25.14 10.59 -23.54
C GLN A 47 24.25 11.04 -24.72
N THR A 48 23.23 11.84 -24.37
CA THR A 48 22.35 12.73 -25.17
C THR A 48 21.12 12.03 -25.78
N GLU A 49 19.88 12.53 -25.67
CA GLU A 49 19.38 13.92 -25.66
C GLU A 49 18.21 14.16 -24.69
N GLN A 50 18.04 15.43 -24.28
CA GLN A 50 16.88 15.94 -23.56
C GLN A 50 15.65 16.03 -24.49
N THR A 51 14.53 15.46 -24.06
CA THR A 51 13.19 15.93 -24.41
C THR A 51 12.40 16.16 -23.15
N ASP A 52 12.09 17.44 -22.94
CA ASP A 52 11.26 18.01 -21.88
C ASP A 52 9.81 17.53 -22.03
N GLY A 53 9.37 16.76 -21.04
CA GLY A 53 8.01 16.27 -20.88
C GLY A 53 7.87 15.92 -19.41
N THR A 54 7.30 16.82 -18.63
CA THR A 54 7.14 16.70 -17.18
C THR A 54 6.27 15.50 -16.83
N THR A 55 6.95 14.36 -16.70
CA THR A 55 6.53 13.15 -16.00
C THR A 55 6.44 13.53 -14.53
N GLU A 56 5.33 13.25 -13.84
CA GLU A 56 5.30 13.37 -12.38
C GLU A 56 6.47 12.55 -11.82
N ALA A 57 7.46 13.26 -11.27
CA ALA A 57 8.75 12.67 -10.99
C ALA A 57 8.62 11.69 -9.82
N GLN A 58 8.60 10.40 -10.13
CA GLN A 58 8.79 9.33 -9.16
C GLN A 58 10.03 9.67 -8.31
N ARG A 59 9.83 9.92 -7.01
CA ARG A 59 10.85 10.51 -6.12
C ARG A 59 12.13 9.67 -6.04
N PHE A 60 12.00 8.36 -6.19
CA PHE A 60 13.11 7.42 -6.40
C PHE A 60 12.79 6.45 -7.54
N SER A 61 13.76 6.17 -8.40
CA SER A 61 13.55 5.32 -9.59
C SER A 61 13.33 3.83 -9.28
N ASP A 62 13.64 3.40 -8.05
CA ASP A 62 13.61 2.01 -7.58
C ASP A 62 12.69 1.80 -6.37
N VAL A 63 11.77 2.74 -6.13
CA VAL A 63 10.66 2.59 -5.19
C VAL A 63 9.38 2.78 -5.97
N ALA A 64 8.75 1.67 -6.34
CA ALA A 64 7.48 1.68 -7.05
C ALA A 64 6.34 2.01 -6.06
N ALA A 65 5.29 2.69 -6.51
CA ALA A 65 4.11 2.97 -5.69
C ALA A 65 3.43 1.69 -5.14
N THR A 66 3.66 0.55 -5.78
CA THR A 66 3.17 -0.78 -5.39
C THR A 66 4.05 -1.48 -4.35
N ASP A 67 5.25 -0.95 -4.07
CA ASP A 67 6.11 -1.55 -3.07
C ASP A 67 5.49 -1.40 -1.68
N TRP A 68 5.50 -2.47 -0.88
CA TRP A 68 4.96 -2.47 0.48
C TRP A 68 5.59 -1.39 1.38
N TYR A 69 6.80 -0.96 1.05
CA TYR A 69 7.54 0.10 1.74
C TYR A 69 7.36 1.49 1.14
N TYR A 70 6.63 1.67 0.03
CA TYR A 70 6.51 2.97 -0.65
C TYR A 70 6.01 4.07 0.29
N SER A 71 4.88 3.83 0.97
CA SER A 71 4.23 4.82 1.82
C SER A 71 5.10 5.25 2.99
N VAL A 72 5.79 4.31 3.65
CA VAL A 72 6.68 4.59 4.77
C VAL A 72 7.97 5.28 4.31
N VAL A 73 8.48 4.94 3.13
CA VAL A 73 9.65 5.60 2.55
C VAL A 73 9.33 7.06 2.24
N MET A 74 8.20 7.34 1.57
CA MET A 74 7.80 8.71 1.27
C MET A 74 7.55 9.53 2.54
N GLN A 75 6.89 8.95 3.54
CA GLN A 75 6.64 9.59 4.84
C GLN A 75 7.97 10.02 5.52
N LEU A 76 8.93 9.11 5.59
CA LEU A 76 10.19 9.37 6.28
C LEU A 76 11.10 10.34 5.51
N VAL A 77 10.96 10.41 4.18
CA VAL A 77 11.66 11.40 3.35
C VAL A 77 11.05 12.79 3.54
N GLU A 78 9.73 12.89 3.58
CA GLU A 78 9.03 14.15 3.87
C GLU A 78 9.36 14.67 5.27
N ALA A 79 9.48 13.77 6.26
CA ALA A 79 9.90 14.10 7.61
C ALA A 79 11.40 14.46 7.72
N GLY A 80 12.19 14.28 6.66
CA GLY A 80 13.64 14.50 6.67
C GLY A 80 14.43 13.45 7.47
N THR A 81 13.80 12.35 7.87
CA THR A 81 14.41 11.26 8.64
C THR A 81 15.33 10.41 7.77
N ILE A 82 14.93 10.17 6.51
CA ILE A 82 15.69 9.38 5.55
C ILE A 82 15.80 10.10 4.20
N ASP A 83 16.81 9.72 3.42
CA ASP A 83 17.02 10.24 2.07
C ASP A 83 17.28 9.08 1.09
N GLY A 84 17.28 9.43 -0.21
CA GLY A 84 17.84 8.59 -1.26
C GLY A 84 19.30 8.90 -1.54
N PHE A 85 19.85 8.22 -2.53
CA PHE A 85 21.21 8.39 -3.00
C PHE A 85 21.28 9.45 -4.11
N PRO A 86 22.47 10.03 -4.39
CA PRO A 86 22.64 11.04 -5.44
C PRO A 86 22.24 10.60 -6.85
N ASP A 87 22.16 9.28 -7.08
CA ASP A 87 21.72 8.68 -8.34
C ASP A 87 20.18 8.59 -8.49
N GLY A 88 19.44 9.13 -7.52
CA GLY A 88 17.97 9.10 -7.53
C GLY A 88 17.37 7.78 -7.04
N THR A 89 18.17 6.88 -6.46
CA THR A 89 17.69 5.60 -5.91
C THR A 89 17.44 5.65 -4.41
N PHE A 90 16.58 4.78 -3.91
CA PHE A 90 16.43 4.45 -2.50
C PHE A 90 17.21 3.19 -2.14
N ARG A 91 17.37 2.21 -3.02
CA ARG A 91 17.99 0.90 -2.77
C ARG A 91 17.30 0.09 -1.66
N PRO A 92 15.98 -0.17 -1.78
CA PRO A 92 15.18 -0.76 -0.70
C PRO A 92 15.62 -2.18 -0.32
N LYS A 93 16.09 -2.97 -1.29
CA LYS A 93 16.51 -4.36 -1.11
C LYS A 93 17.95 -4.52 -0.63
N ASN A 94 18.75 -3.44 -0.64
CA ASN A 94 20.12 -3.51 -0.18
C ASN A 94 20.15 -3.62 1.35
N THR A 95 21.11 -4.39 1.85
CA THR A 95 21.37 -4.48 3.28
C THR A 95 21.79 -3.12 3.82
N VAL A 96 21.22 -2.74 4.96
CA VAL A 96 21.50 -1.45 5.60
C VAL A 96 22.79 -1.52 6.41
N THR A 97 23.63 -0.50 6.24
CA THR A 97 24.89 -0.37 6.98
C THR A 97 24.63 0.13 8.41
N THR A 98 25.59 -0.11 9.29
CA THR A 98 25.52 0.36 10.69
C THR A 98 25.39 1.88 10.79
N GLY A 99 26.10 2.64 9.96
CA GLY A 99 26.01 4.10 9.90
C GLY A 99 24.64 4.60 9.45
N GLN A 100 24.04 3.95 8.44
CA GLN A 100 22.67 4.26 8.00
C GLN A 100 21.65 3.97 9.09
N ALA A 101 21.79 2.83 9.77
CA ALA A 101 20.86 2.46 10.82
C ALA A 101 20.90 3.41 12.02
N LEU A 102 22.10 3.82 12.45
CA LEU A 102 22.27 4.83 13.50
C LEU A 102 21.57 6.14 13.13
N LYS A 103 21.75 6.64 11.90
CA LYS A 103 21.05 7.85 11.44
C LYS A 103 19.54 7.66 11.52
N MET A 104 19.00 6.61 10.90
CA MET A 104 17.56 6.38 10.78
C MET A 104 16.89 6.28 12.15
N ILE A 105 17.44 5.44 13.03
CA ILE A 105 16.86 5.16 14.35
C ILE A 105 16.93 6.40 15.26
N LEU A 106 18.08 7.08 15.32
CA LEU A 106 18.25 8.21 16.23
C LEU A 106 17.39 9.42 15.84
N LEU A 107 17.29 9.71 14.53
CA LEU A 107 16.42 10.79 14.06
C LEU A 107 14.95 10.46 14.30
N ALA A 108 14.51 9.23 14.02
CA ALA A 108 13.14 8.79 14.33
C ALA A 108 12.86 8.80 15.83
N ALA A 109 13.87 8.53 16.66
CA ALA A 109 13.77 8.61 18.11
C ALA A 109 13.74 10.06 18.64
N GLY A 110 13.72 11.06 17.76
CA GLY A 110 13.61 12.48 18.10
C GLY A 110 14.91 13.15 18.51
N TYR A 111 16.05 12.48 18.34
CA TYR A 111 17.36 13.09 18.61
C TYR A 111 17.79 13.98 17.43
N PRO A 112 18.45 15.12 17.71
CA PRO A 112 18.93 16.00 16.65
C PRO A 112 20.08 15.35 15.86
N GLU A 113 20.26 15.77 14.60
CA GLU A 113 21.44 15.38 13.82
C GLU A 113 22.73 15.87 14.51
N PRO A 114 23.65 14.97 14.87
CA PRO A 114 24.92 15.33 15.49
C PRO A 114 25.88 15.93 14.47
N GLU A 115 26.90 16.65 14.95
CA GLU A 115 27.92 17.23 14.07
C GLU A 115 28.66 16.14 13.26
N ARG A 116 28.90 16.42 11.97
CA ARG A 116 29.63 15.52 11.09
C ARG A 116 31.09 15.48 11.46
N ALA A 117 31.65 14.28 11.65
CA ALA A 117 33.08 14.11 11.83
C ALA A 117 33.78 13.90 10.48
N ALA A 118 35.00 14.42 10.36
CA ALA A 118 35.81 14.27 9.14
C ALA A 118 36.20 12.81 8.83
N SER A 119 36.23 11.93 9.84
CA SER A 119 36.64 10.53 9.67
C SER A 119 35.59 9.67 8.98
N HIS A 120 34.30 9.93 9.21
CA HIS A 120 33.19 9.20 8.60
C HIS A 120 31.87 9.99 8.78
N TRP A 121 31.01 10.02 7.77
CA TRP A 121 29.76 10.81 7.79
C TRP A 121 28.82 10.40 8.94
N ALA A 122 28.74 9.11 9.26
CA ALA A 122 27.91 8.59 10.34
C ALA A 122 28.61 8.62 11.72
N ARG A 123 29.85 9.12 11.82
CA ARG A 123 30.66 9.05 13.03
C ARG A 123 29.99 9.76 14.22
N GLY A 124 29.41 10.94 13.98
CA GLY A 124 28.73 11.72 15.01
C GLY A 124 27.57 10.94 15.65
N TYR A 125 26.82 10.17 14.85
CA TYR A 125 25.74 9.32 15.34
C TYR A 125 26.24 8.18 16.23
N LEU A 126 27.38 7.56 15.87
CA LEU A 126 28.00 6.54 16.70
C LEU A 126 28.50 7.11 18.02
N ASP A 127 29.20 8.24 17.98
CA ASP A 127 29.72 8.89 19.18
C ASP A 127 28.57 9.30 20.12
N PHE A 128 27.48 9.82 19.56
CA PHE A 128 26.25 10.11 20.32
C PHE A 128 25.64 8.84 20.93
N ALA A 129 25.48 7.77 20.16
CA ALA A 129 24.92 6.51 20.67
C ALA A 129 25.78 5.89 21.79
N ILE A 130 27.10 6.06 21.74
CA ILE A 130 28.01 5.66 22.82
C ILE A 130 27.82 6.54 24.05
N GLU A 131 27.77 7.87 23.86
CA GLU A 131 27.61 8.84 24.95
C GLU A 131 26.30 8.63 25.72
N GLN A 132 25.20 8.34 25.01
CA GLN A 132 23.90 8.04 25.63
C GLN A 132 23.81 6.61 26.19
N GLY A 133 24.83 5.76 26.00
CA GLY A 133 24.83 4.38 26.47
C GLY A 133 23.96 3.41 25.66
N PHE A 134 23.54 3.79 24.46
CA PHE A 134 22.78 2.93 23.55
C PHE A 134 23.64 1.78 23.04
N VAL A 135 24.93 2.03 22.81
CA VAL A 135 25.92 1.03 22.40
C VAL A 135 27.23 1.16 23.14
N THR A 136 27.99 0.07 23.23
CA THR A 136 29.34 0.05 23.79
C THR A 136 30.38 -0.01 22.67
N ARG A 137 31.26 1.00 22.62
CA ARG A 137 32.34 1.10 21.63
C ARG A 137 33.22 -0.16 21.65
N PHE A 138 33.62 -0.64 20.47
CA PHE A 138 34.51 -1.81 20.25
C PHE A 138 33.95 -3.18 20.65
N LYS A 139 32.79 -3.25 21.30
CA LYS A 139 32.10 -4.51 21.59
C LYS A 139 31.07 -4.86 20.51
N GLU A 140 30.30 -3.85 20.09
CA GLU A 140 29.11 -4.06 19.25
C GLU A 140 29.29 -3.51 17.83
N ILE A 141 30.04 -2.41 17.68
CA ILE A 141 30.26 -1.75 16.40
C ILE A 141 31.76 -1.65 16.14
N THR A 142 32.21 -2.35 15.09
CA THR A 142 33.60 -2.40 14.64
C THR A 142 33.84 -1.52 13.40
N ASP A 143 32.83 -1.38 12.55
CA ASP A 143 32.85 -0.60 11.31
C ASP A 143 31.45 0.01 11.07
N LEU A 144 31.39 1.18 10.44
CA LEU A 144 30.14 1.88 10.13
C LEU A 144 29.56 1.51 8.76
N ASP A 145 30.38 0.98 7.85
CA ASP A 145 29.98 0.62 6.48
C ASP A 145 29.62 -0.86 6.34
N VAL A 146 29.66 -1.64 7.43
CA VAL A 146 29.23 -3.04 7.44
C VAL A 146 27.74 -3.18 7.76
N PRO A 147 27.08 -4.25 7.24
CA PRO A 147 25.72 -4.61 7.61
C PRO A 147 25.50 -4.66 9.12
N ILE A 148 24.38 -4.08 9.58
CA ILE A 148 23.95 -4.16 10.97
C ILE A 148 23.07 -5.40 11.20
N SER A 149 23.12 -5.99 12.40
CA SER A 149 22.23 -7.09 12.79
C SER A 149 20.90 -6.60 13.38
N ARG A 150 19.86 -7.43 13.30
CA ARG A 150 18.54 -7.18 13.92
C ARG A 150 18.63 -6.96 15.42
N ALA A 151 19.46 -7.72 16.13
CA ALA A 151 19.69 -7.54 17.56
C ALA A 151 20.28 -6.15 17.88
N LEU A 152 21.25 -5.69 17.09
CA LEU A 152 21.86 -4.38 17.35
C LEU A 152 20.91 -3.23 17.02
N VAL A 153 20.09 -3.37 15.96
CA VAL A 153 18.99 -2.43 15.69
C VAL A 153 18.00 -2.39 16.86
N ALA A 154 17.61 -3.55 17.38
CA ALA A 154 16.71 -3.63 18.53
C ALA A 154 17.30 -2.97 19.78
N GLN A 155 18.57 -3.23 20.08
CA GLN A 155 19.27 -2.60 21.19
C GLN A 155 19.28 -1.06 21.05
N ILE A 156 19.69 -0.56 19.88
CA ILE A 156 19.77 0.90 19.66
C ILE A 156 18.37 1.51 19.78
N ALA A 157 17.36 0.95 19.12
CA ALA A 157 16.01 1.48 19.11
C ALA A 157 15.37 1.44 20.51
N ALA A 158 15.39 0.31 21.21
CA ALA A 158 14.78 0.20 22.54
C ALA A 158 15.39 1.20 23.52
N LYS A 159 16.74 1.28 23.55
CA LYS A 159 17.44 2.20 24.44
C LYS A 159 17.24 3.67 24.06
N ALA A 160 17.26 3.98 22.76
CA ALA A 160 17.00 5.34 22.28
C ALA A 160 15.59 5.81 22.65
N MET A 161 14.62 4.90 22.68
CA MET A 161 13.24 5.16 23.06
C MET A 161 12.98 5.05 24.57
N GLY A 162 13.96 4.60 25.36
CA GLY A 162 13.79 4.36 26.79
C GLY A 162 12.82 3.21 27.13
N LEU A 163 12.64 2.26 26.22
CA LEU A 163 11.75 1.12 26.40
C LEU A 163 12.40 0.03 27.26
N THR A 164 11.59 -0.58 28.12
CA THR A 164 11.98 -1.72 28.95
C THR A 164 10.99 -2.85 28.77
N ARG A 165 11.47 -4.09 28.90
CA ARG A 165 10.61 -5.28 28.83
C ARG A 165 9.49 -5.19 29.87
N PRO A 166 8.21 -5.33 29.47
CA PRO A 166 7.10 -5.39 30.41
C PRO A 166 7.13 -6.69 31.22
N GLU A 167 6.83 -6.62 32.52
CA GLU A 167 6.76 -7.80 33.40
C GLU A 167 5.55 -8.69 33.11
N THR A 168 4.49 -8.15 32.49
CA THR A 168 3.15 -8.77 32.43
C THR A 168 2.73 -9.27 31.04
N VAL A 169 3.57 -9.10 30.01
CA VAL A 169 3.24 -9.43 28.62
C VAL A 169 4.03 -10.68 28.20
N GLU A 170 3.32 -11.77 27.88
CA GLU A 170 3.92 -12.99 27.33
C GLU A 170 4.23 -12.80 25.83
N ILE A 171 5.32 -12.09 25.54
CA ILE A 171 5.97 -12.11 24.23
C ILE A 171 7.24 -12.93 24.35
N SER A 172 7.44 -13.85 23.40
CA SER A 172 8.64 -14.69 23.35
C SER A 172 9.02 -15.01 21.91
N PHE A 173 10.31 -15.17 21.68
CA PHE A 173 10.87 -15.69 20.45
C PHE A 173 11.63 -16.98 20.75
N THR A 174 11.64 -17.93 19.81
CA THR A 174 12.25 -19.24 20.01
C THR A 174 13.78 -19.20 20.03
N ASP A 175 14.38 -18.13 19.50
CA ASP A 175 15.81 -17.97 19.29
C ASP A 175 16.42 -16.76 20.02
N THR A 176 15.63 -16.01 20.80
CA THR A 176 16.13 -14.91 21.64
C THR A 176 15.19 -14.57 22.79
N ASP A 177 15.77 -14.23 23.93
CA ASP A 177 15.09 -13.68 25.12
C ASP A 177 15.59 -12.26 25.46
N ASP A 178 16.24 -11.58 24.50
CA ASP A 178 16.83 -10.25 24.72
C ASP A 178 15.78 -9.22 25.11
N ASP A 179 16.02 -8.52 26.22
CA ASP A 179 15.04 -7.58 26.78
C ASP A 179 14.72 -6.41 25.85
N ASN A 180 15.66 -5.96 25.00
CA ASN A 180 15.41 -4.89 24.04
C ASN A 180 14.50 -5.35 22.91
N VAL A 181 14.72 -6.58 22.43
CA VAL A 181 13.87 -7.22 21.42
C VAL A 181 12.44 -7.36 21.95
N LEU A 182 12.30 -7.89 23.17
CA LEU A 182 10.98 -8.08 23.79
C LEU A 182 10.29 -6.75 24.12
N ALA A 183 11.04 -5.72 24.54
CA ALA A 183 10.50 -4.39 24.77
C ALA A 183 9.93 -3.76 23.48
N LEU A 184 10.66 -3.88 22.36
CA LEU A 184 10.20 -3.36 21.07
C LEU A 184 9.03 -4.16 20.49
N ALA A 185 9.03 -5.48 20.70
CA ALA A 185 7.92 -6.33 20.29
C ALA A 185 6.66 -5.99 21.07
N ALA A 186 6.77 -5.76 22.39
CA ALA A 186 5.66 -5.29 23.22
C ALA A 186 5.14 -3.92 22.80
N ALA A 187 6.02 -3.05 22.29
CA ALA A 187 5.65 -1.75 21.75
C ALA A 187 5.13 -1.81 20.29
N GLY A 188 5.04 -2.99 19.67
CA GLY A 188 4.59 -3.17 18.28
C GLY A 188 5.56 -2.62 17.22
N ILE A 189 6.81 -2.36 17.58
CA ILE A 189 7.80 -1.73 16.70
C ILE A 189 8.52 -2.79 15.86
N VAL A 190 8.87 -3.92 16.47
CA VAL A 190 9.46 -5.08 15.79
C VAL A 190 8.55 -6.29 15.94
N ASP A 191 8.70 -7.23 15.03
CA ASP A 191 8.00 -8.51 15.06
C ASP A 191 8.97 -9.63 14.67
N GLY A 192 8.59 -10.85 15.05
CA GLY A 192 9.27 -12.08 14.66
C GLY A 192 8.84 -12.58 13.28
N TYR A 193 9.44 -13.69 12.89
CA TYR A 193 9.04 -14.47 11.73
C TYR A 193 7.94 -15.46 12.14
N LYS A 194 7.23 -15.98 11.14
CA LYS A 194 6.12 -16.91 11.35
C LYS A 194 6.51 -18.19 12.09
N ASP A 195 7.78 -18.59 12.01
CA ASP A 195 8.35 -19.75 12.72
C ASP A 195 8.65 -19.45 14.21
N GLY A 196 8.25 -18.29 14.71
CA GLY A 196 8.46 -17.84 16.08
C GLY A 196 9.87 -17.32 16.35
N THR A 197 10.74 -17.23 15.35
CA THR A 197 12.11 -16.69 15.50
C THR A 197 12.13 -15.17 15.35
N PHE A 198 13.15 -14.52 15.91
CA PHE A 198 13.48 -13.12 15.65
C PHE A 198 14.65 -12.95 14.68
N LEU A 199 15.51 -13.98 14.55
CA LEU A 199 16.76 -14.00 13.79
C LEU A 199 17.71 -12.86 14.18
N PRO A 200 18.20 -12.81 15.44
CA PRO A 200 18.95 -11.68 15.99
C PRO A 200 20.22 -11.34 15.20
N SER A 201 20.87 -12.35 14.60
CA SER A 201 22.11 -12.16 13.83
C SER A 201 21.88 -11.76 12.37
N LYS A 202 20.65 -11.87 11.85
CA LYS A 202 20.33 -11.55 10.46
C LYS A 202 20.39 -10.04 10.25
N SER A 203 20.93 -9.61 9.10
CA SER A 203 20.92 -8.20 8.71
C SER A 203 19.59 -7.78 8.10
N LEU A 204 19.28 -6.48 8.16
CA LEU A 204 18.06 -5.92 7.56
C LEU A 204 18.33 -5.28 6.21
N THR A 205 17.34 -5.33 5.34
CA THR A 205 17.25 -4.47 4.16
C THR A 205 16.90 -3.03 4.56
N ARG A 206 17.17 -2.08 3.67
CA ARG A 206 16.87 -0.68 3.93
C ARG A 206 15.37 -0.40 4.04
N ALA A 207 14.54 -1.15 3.29
CA ALA A 207 13.09 -1.10 3.40
C ALA A 207 12.57 -1.62 4.75
N GLU A 208 13.10 -2.74 5.24
CA GLU A 208 12.75 -3.26 6.58
C GLU A 208 13.10 -2.27 7.68
N LEU A 209 14.28 -1.65 7.61
CA LEU A 209 14.64 -0.64 8.60
C LEU A 209 13.80 0.63 8.46
N ALA A 210 13.40 1.02 7.25
CA ALA A 210 12.49 2.15 7.06
C ALA A 210 11.12 1.88 7.72
N ALA A 211 10.60 0.66 7.61
CA ALA A 211 9.37 0.28 8.29
C ALA A 211 9.48 0.36 9.82
N ILE A 212 10.58 -0.14 10.41
CA ILE A 212 10.87 0.00 11.84
C ILE A 212 10.97 1.48 12.23
N THR A 213 11.69 2.28 11.44
CA THR A 213 11.89 3.71 11.66
C THR A 213 10.56 4.49 11.64
N ALA A 214 9.66 4.14 10.72
CA ALA A 214 8.31 4.71 10.67
C ALA A 214 7.50 4.36 11.93
N ARG A 215 7.59 3.10 12.41
CA ARG A 215 6.93 2.69 13.65
C ARG A 215 7.49 3.42 14.88
N ILE A 216 8.80 3.63 14.96
CA ILE A 216 9.43 4.45 16.03
C ILE A 216 8.88 5.87 16.00
N THR A 217 8.86 6.50 14.81
CA THR A 217 8.33 7.85 14.63
C THR A 217 6.87 7.94 15.05
N ASN A 218 6.06 6.93 14.67
CA ASN A 218 4.65 6.87 15.05
C ASN A 218 4.45 6.63 16.54
N TYR A 219 5.30 5.81 17.19
CA TYR A 219 5.24 5.54 18.62
C TYR A 219 5.58 6.78 19.46
N LEU A 220 6.56 7.57 19.01
CA LEU A 220 7.01 8.78 19.70
C LEU A 220 6.29 10.04 19.26
N ALA A 221 5.41 9.94 18.25
CA ALA A 221 4.49 11.01 17.94
C ALA A 221 3.76 11.36 19.24
N PRO A 222 3.75 12.64 19.65
CA PRO A 222 3.22 13.04 20.94
C PRO A 222 1.81 12.46 21.10
N VAL A 223 1.64 11.59 22.08
CA VAL A 223 0.31 11.22 22.58
C VAL A 223 -0.29 12.53 23.05
N ILE A 224 -1.21 13.08 22.27
CA ILE A 224 -2.04 14.19 22.71
C ILE A 224 -2.87 13.60 23.85
N PRO A 225 -2.66 14.01 25.12
CA PRO A 225 -3.55 13.58 26.19
C PRO A 225 -4.96 14.00 25.81
N ASP A 226 -5.93 13.09 25.96
CA ASP A 226 -7.37 13.26 25.76
C ASP A 226 -7.71 14.70 25.39
N SER A 227 -7.80 15.00 24.09
CA SER A 227 -8.18 16.34 23.67
C SER A 227 -9.57 16.59 24.22
N PRO A 228 -9.78 17.47 25.22
CA PRO A 228 -11.12 17.74 25.73
C PRO A 228 -11.95 18.56 24.72
N ASN A 229 -11.44 18.73 23.50
CA ASN A 229 -11.88 19.73 22.54
C ASN A 229 -11.63 19.32 21.08
N SER A 230 -11.59 18.02 20.76
CA SER A 230 -12.21 17.61 19.49
C SER A 230 -13.71 17.74 19.75
N GLY A 231 -14.41 18.61 19.04
CA GLY A 231 -15.86 18.79 19.23
C GLY A 231 -16.68 17.52 18.94
N ASP A 232 -16.02 16.43 18.55
CA ASP A 232 -16.59 15.11 18.32
C ASP A 232 -16.36 14.22 19.55
N THR A 233 -17.29 14.29 20.52
CA THR A 233 -17.32 13.42 21.72
C THR A 233 -17.42 11.94 21.39
N ASP A 234 -17.68 11.59 20.13
CA ASP A 234 -17.71 10.21 19.72
C ASP A 234 -16.30 9.62 19.62
N LEU A 235 -15.24 10.33 19.30
CA LEU A 235 -13.95 9.67 19.04
C LEU A 235 -13.35 8.94 20.25
N ASP A 236 -13.69 9.40 21.45
CA ASP A 236 -13.25 8.81 22.72
C ASP A 236 -14.31 7.88 23.34
N ASP A 237 -15.41 7.62 22.62
CA ASP A 237 -16.44 6.66 23.03
C ASP A 237 -15.97 5.23 22.74
N ASN A 238 -15.73 4.46 23.80
CA ASN A 238 -15.27 3.07 23.72
C ASN A 238 -16.39 2.06 23.38
N THR A 239 -17.58 2.52 22.99
CA THR A 239 -18.64 1.63 22.52
C THR A 239 -18.16 0.86 21.27
N PRO A 240 -18.17 -0.48 21.31
CA PRO A 240 -17.72 -1.28 20.17
C PRO A 240 -18.57 -1.03 18.93
N ILE A 241 -17.90 -0.76 17.80
CA ILE A 241 -18.55 -0.65 16.49
C ILE A 241 -18.58 -2.03 15.85
N MET A 242 -19.76 -2.64 15.81
CA MET A 242 -19.98 -3.92 15.14
C MET A 242 -20.06 -3.72 13.63
N LEU A 243 -19.30 -4.52 12.90
CA LEU A 243 -19.25 -4.57 11.43
C LEU A 243 -19.62 -5.97 10.94
N ARG A 244 -20.18 -6.03 9.73
CA ARG A 244 -20.22 -7.28 8.95
C ARG A 244 -18.88 -7.58 8.30
N THR A 245 -18.15 -6.55 7.91
CA THR A 245 -16.78 -6.61 7.42
C THR A 245 -15.91 -7.28 8.48
N THR A 246 -15.14 -8.28 8.09
CA THR A 246 -14.31 -9.00 9.06
C THR A 246 -13.12 -8.16 9.51
N GLU A 247 -12.48 -8.53 10.61
CA GLU A 247 -11.23 -7.90 11.04
C GLU A 247 -10.11 -8.03 10.00
N ASN A 248 -10.10 -9.12 9.21
CA ASN A 248 -9.19 -9.27 8.09
C ASN A 248 -9.51 -8.28 6.96
N GLY A 249 -10.78 -8.04 6.66
CA GLY A 249 -11.24 -7.00 5.73
C GLY A 249 -10.86 -5.60 6.19
N VAL A 250 -11.04 -5.29 7.48
CA VAL A 250 -10.60 -4.01 8.07
C VAL A 250 -9.09 -3.84 7.94
N ALA A 251 -8.30 -4.87 8.29
CA ALA A 251 -6.85 -4.84 8.15
C ALA A 251 -6.41 -4.70 6.69
N PHE A 252 -7.11 -5.37 5.77
CA PHE A 252 -6.90 -5.28 4.33
C PHE A 252 -7.09 -3.83 3.85
N ILE A 253 -8.14 -3.14 4.28
CA ILE A 253 -8.36 -1.73 3.92
C ILE A 253 -7.26 -0.85 4.52
N LYS A 254 -6.99 -0.97 5.83
CA LYS A 254 -5.95 -0.17 6.52
C LYS A 254 -4.57 -0.27 5.87
N ALA A 255 -4.17 -1.46 5.43
CA ALA A 255 -2.88 -1.68 4.78
C ALA A 255 -2.73 -0.88 3.47
N ARG A 256 -3.85 -0.57 2.79
CA ARG A 256 -3.89 0.16 1.51
C ARG A 256 -4.05 1.66 1.72
N GLU A 257 -4.81 2.08 2.72
CA GLU A 257 -5.01 3.51 3.02
C GLU A 257 -3.79 4.11 3.75
N GLY A 258 -3.18 3.35 4.65
CA GLY A 258 -2.12 3.82 5.53
C GLY A 258 -2.60 4.82 6.58
N PHE A 259 -1.94 4.85 7.73
CA PHE A 259 -2.29 5.78 8.81
C PHE A 259 -1.66 7.16 8.61
N ARG A 260 -2.45 8.22 8.85
CA ARG A 260 -2.02 9.62 8.92
C ARG A 260 -2.58 10.26 10.18
N ALA A 261 -1.72 10.60 11.13
CA ALA A 261 -2.14 11.19 12.41
C ALA A 261 -2.75 12.59 12.25
N THR A 262 -2.36 13.34 11.22
CA THR A 262 -2.82 14.72 10.98
C THR A 262 -3.59 14.84 9.68
N ALA A 263 -4.49 15.82 9.61
CA ALA A 263 -5.24 16.12 8.40
C ALA A 263 -4.30 16.44 7.22
N TYR A 264 -4.61 15.90 6.05
CA TYR A 264 -3.87 16.12 4.81
C TYR A 264 -4.83 16.29 3.64
N TRP A 265 -4.40 17.01 2.60
CA TRP A 265 -5.18 17.16 1.37
C TRP A 265 -4.95 15.96 0.46
N ASP A 266 -6.01 15.26 0.07
CA ASP A 266 -5.95 14.05 -0.77
C ASP A 266 -6.35 14.30 -2.25
N TYR A 267 -6.22 15.55 -2.69
CA TYR A 267 -6.58 16.04 -4.02
C TYR A 267 -8.09 16.14 -4.31
N SER A 268 -8.96 15.72 -3.38
CA SER A 268 -10.42 15.89 -3.47
C SER A 268 -11.02 16.51 -2.20
N GLN A 269 -10.49 16.14 -1.04
CA GLN A 269 -10.94 16.57 0.28
C GLN A 269 -9.76 16.62 1.27
N TYR A 270 -10.02 17.15 2.47
CA TYR A 270 -9.15 16.90 3.60
C TYR A 270 -9.49 15.52 4.19
N SER A 271 -8.45 14.75 4.49
CA SER A 271 -8.54 13.39 5.02
C SER A 271 -7.59 13.18 6.19
N ILE A 272 -7.89 12.23 7.07
CA ILE A 272 -7.11 11.89 8.26
C ILE A 272 -7.23 10.40 8.58
N GLY A 273 -6.34 9.86 9.40
CA GLY A 273 -6.36 8.46 9.83
C GLY A 273 -6.13 7.54 8.64
N TYR A 274 -7.04 6.60 8.42
CA TYR A 274 -7.05 5.70 7.27
C TYR A 274 -7.87 6.27 6.09
N GLY A 275 -7.70 7.55 5.77
CA GLY A 275 -8.40 8.21 4.64
C GLY A 275 -9.82 8.67 4.94
N SER A 276 -10.17 8.88 6.21
CA SER A 276 -11.49 9.40 6.60
C SER A 276 -11.57 10.90 6.34
N ARG A 277 -12.67 11.37 5.74
CA ARG A 277 -12.91 12.80 5.48
C ARG A 277 -12.84 13.60 6.79
N CYS A 278 -12.19 14.76 6.74
CA CYS A 278 -12.20 15.76 7.79
C CYS A 278 -12.20 17.17 7.20
N GLU A 279 -12.33 18.20 8.04
CA GLU A 279 -11.97 19.58 7.70
C GLU A 279 -10.49 19.85 8.04
N ALA A 280 -9.87 20.81 7.35
CA ALA A 280 -8.42 21.09 7.45
C ALA A 280 -7.89 21.30 8.87
N ASN A 281 -8.75 21.79 9.77
CA ASN A 281 -8.44 22.12 11.16
C ASN A 281 -9.40 21.44 12.15
N GLU A 282 -10.12 20.41 11.73
CA GLU A 282 -11.03 19.65 12.60
C GLU A 282 -10.28 18.91 13.71
N TYR A 283 -9.09 18.40 13.38
CA TYR A 283 -8.18 17.70 14.29
C TYR A 283 -6.87 18.47 14.38
N PRO A 284 -6.83 19.65 15.03
CA PRO A 284 -5.65 20.51 15.04
C PRO A 284 -4.45 19.87 15.76
N ASN A 285 -4.71 18.85 16.56
CA ASN A 285 -3.72 18.08 17.31
C ASN A 285 -3.49 16.67 16.71
N GLY A 286 -4.20 16.31 15.64
CA GLY A 286 -4.21 14.95 15.10
C GLY A 286 -5.03 13.94 15.92
N ILE A 287 -4.96 12.68 15.51
CA ILE A 287 -5.70 11.54 16.08
C ILE A 287 -4.79 10.31 16.30
N THR A 288 -5.18 9.41 17.19
CA THR A 288 -4.49 8.12 17.40
C THR A 288 -4.88 7.07 16.35
N GLN A 289 -4.21 5.91 16.36
CA GLN A 289 -4.60 4.79 15.48
C GLN A 289 -5.94 4.19 15.88
N GLU A 290 -6.28 4.18 17.16
CA GLU A 290 -7.57 3.72 17.69
C GLU A 290 -8.69 4.68 17.26
N GLN A 291 -8.47 5.99 17.36
CA GLN A 291 -9.40 7.00 16.88
C GLN A 291 -9.56 6.91 15.35
N ALA A 292 -8.47 6.70 14.60
CA ALA A 292 -8.51 6.47 13.16
C ALA A 292 -9.22 5.15 12.79
N ASP A 293 -9.04 4.09 13.57
CA ASP A 293 -9.78 2.83 13.40
C ASP A 293 -11.28 3.06 13.62
N ARG A 294 -11.64 3.82 14.66
CA ARG A 294 -13.03 4.17 14.94
C ARG A 294 -13.67 4.95 13.78
N LEU A 295 -12.97 5.97 13.25
CA LEU A 295 -13.41 6.72 12.07
C LEU A 295 -13.62 5.81 10.86
N LEU A 296 -12.65 4.93 10.58
CA LEU A 296 -12.75 3.95 9.51
C LEU A 296 -13.99 3.07 9.71
N ARG A 297 -14.16 2.45 10.89
CA ARG A 297 -15.29 1.56 11.18
C ARG A 297 -16.64 2.26 11.04
N LYS A 298 -16.78 3.47 11.54
CA LYS A 298 -18.00 4.29 11.31
C LYS A 298 -18.28 4.43 9.81
N LYS A 299 -17.24 4.73 9.03
CA LYS A 299 -17.39 4.87 7.58
C LYS A 299 -17.75 3.55 6.90
N LEU A 300 -17.19 2.44 7.36
CA LEU A 300 -17.55 1.12 6.87
C LEU A 300 -19.01 0.79 7.14
N GLN A 301 -19.58 1.12 8.31
CA GLN A 301 -21.03 0.91 8.57
C GLN A 301 -21.94 1.61 7.54
N GLU A 302 -21.57 2.82 7.10
CA GLU A 302 -22.32 3.51 6.05
C GLU A 302 -22.25 2.75 4.71
N PHE A 303 -21.10 2.18 4.37
CA PHE A 303 -20.93 1.40 3.15
C PHE A 303 -21.55 0.00 3.24
N GLU A 304 -21.49 -0.65 4.40
CA GLU A 304 -22.19 -1.90 4.69
C GLU A 304 -23.69 -1.74 4.52
N THR A 305 -24.27 -0.66 5.05
CA THR A 305 -25.70 -0.36 4.88
C THR A 305 -26.09 -0.28 3.39
N LYS A 306 -25.24 0.33 2.56
CA LYS A 306 -25.49 0.44 1.11
C LYS A 306 -25.31 -0.90 0.40
N LEU A 307 -24.24 -1.64 0.74
CA LEU A 307 -23.98 -2.96 0.15
C LEU A 307 -25.09 -3.94 0.55
N ASP A 308 -25.49 -4.00 1.81
CA ASP A 308 -26.58 -4.87 2.29
C ASP A 308 -27.92 -4.54 1.62
N ALA A 309 -28.21 -3.25 1.39
CA ALA A 309 -29.38 -2.84 0.63
C ALA A 309 -29.33 -3.33 -0.83
N PHE A 310 -28.16 -3.23 -1.49
CA PHE A 310 -27.94 -3.79 -2.82
C PHE A 310 -28.10 -5.32 -2.83
N LEU A 311 -27.50 -6.04 -1.87
CA LEU A 311 -27.60 -7.49 -1.78
C LEU A 311 -29.04 -7.94 -1.53
N THR A 312 -29.76 -7.26 -0.62
CA THR A 312 -31.16 -7.55 -0.31
C THR A 312 -32.06 -7.32 -1.52
N LYS A 313 -31.88 -6.20 -2.22
CA LYS A 313 -32.66 -5.86 -3.44
C LYS A 313 -32.49 -6.92 -4.53
N ASN A 314 -31.31 -7.53 -4.63
CA ASN A 314 -30.98 -8.51 -5.66
C ASN A 314 -31.03 -9.96 -5.16
N ASN A 315 -31.49 -10.21 -3.92
CA ASN A 315 -31.55 -11.53 -3.31
C ASN A 315 -30.21 -12.30 -3.34
N LEU A 316 -29.12 -11.59 -3.01
CA LEU A 316 -27.75 -12.11 -3.01
C LEU A 316 -27.28 -12.41 -1.59
N THR A 317 -26.52 -13.50 -1.45
CA THR A 317 -25.78 -13.83 -0.24
C THR A 317 -24.32 -13.99 -0.60
N LEU A 318 -23.47 -13.19 0.05
CA LEU A 318 -22.01 -13.27 -0.10
C LEU A 318 -21.39 -13.94 1.12
N ASN A 319 -20.30 -14.66 0.89
CA ASN A 319 -19.40 -15.08 1.98
C ASN A 319 -18.55 -13.88 2.46
N ASP A 320 -17.82 -14.09 3.55
CA ASP A 320 -17.04 -13.04 4.21
C ASP A 320 -16.01 -12.38 3.27
N THR A 321 -15.26 -13.17 2.49
CA THR A 321 -14.22 -12.61 1.62
C THR A 321 -14.79 -11.83 0.45
N GLN A 322 -15.90 -12.29 -0.12
CA GLN A 322 -16.64 -11.57 -1.16
C GLN A 322 -17.20 -10.25 -0.64
N TYR A 323 -17.74 -10.26 0.58
CA TYR A 323 -18.26 -9.06 1.23
C TYR A 323 -17.13 -8.05 1.49
N ASP A 324 -16.03 -8.50 2.09
CA ASP A 324 -14.87 -7.67 2.43
C ASP A 324 -14.21 -7.06 1.18
N ALA A 325 -14.13 -7.81 0.08
CA ALA A 325 -13.64 -7.28 -1.20
C ALA A 325 -14.50 -6.14 -1.74
N LEU A 326 -15.83 -6.30 -1.70
CA LEU A 326 -16.75 -5.25 -2.16
C LEU A 326 -16.77 -4.04 -1.23
N ILE A 327 -16.57 -4.23 0.08
CA ILE A 327 -16.39 -3.11 1.02
C ILE A 327 -15.08 -2.38 0.75
N SER A 328 -13.97 -3.08 0.50
CA SER A 328 -12.69 -2.44 0.12
C SER A 328 -12.81 -1.62 -1.17
N LEU A 329 -13.47 -2.19 -2.20
CA LEU A 329 -13.74 -1.50 -3.45
C LEU A 329 -14.59 -0.25 -3.18
N THR A 330 -15.69 -0.41 -2.44
CA THR A 330 -16.62 0.68 -2.11
C THR A 330 -15.95 1.78 -1.29
N TYR A 331 -15.04 1.44 -0.39
CA TYR A 331 -14.27 2.43 0.36
C TYR A 331 -13.40 3.29 -0.55
N ASN A 332 -12.82 2.67 -1.58
CA ASN A 332 -11.91 3.35 -2.50
C ASN A 332 -12.59 4.22 -3.56
N ILE A 333 -13.67 3.72 -4.16
CA ILE A 333 -14.32 4.38 -5.32
C ILE A 333 -15.73 4.88 -5.02
N GLY A 334 -16.20 4.72 -3.78
CA GLY A 334 -17.57 5.00 -3.40
C GLY A 334 -18.55 3.92 -3.84
N SER A 335 -19.84 4.18 -3.60
CA SER A 335 -20.93 3.21 -3.79
C SER A 335 -21.63 3.29 -5.15
N THR A 336 -21.15 4.15 -6.06
CA THR A 336 -21.79 4.38 -7.37
C THR A 336 -21.77 3.13 -8.24
N TRP A 337 -20.77 2.27 -8.07
CA TRP A 337 -20.70 1.00 -8.81
C TRP A 337 -21.95 0.13 -8.64
N MET A 338 -22.69 0.27 -7.53
CA MET A 338 -23.91 -0.52 -7.26
C MET A 338 -25.13 -0.10 -8.11
N ASN A 339 -25.02 0.95 -8.92
CA ASN A 339 -26.16 1.56 -9.61
C ASN A 339 -26.03 1.48 -11.13
N GLY A 340 -26.48 0.39 -11.75
CA GLY A 340 -26.60 0.32 -13.22
C GLY A 340 -25.32 -0.04 -13.97
N THR A 341 -24.20 -0.21 -13.26
CA THR A 341 -22.94 -0.64 -13.88
C THR A 341 -22.97 -2.12 -14.31
N ARG A 342 -21.98 -2.51 -15.13
CA ARG A 342 -21.78 -3.94 -15.46
C ARG A 342 -21.44 -4.78 -14.23
N LEU A 343 -20.68 -4.26 -13.28
CA LEU A 343 -20.38 -4.98 -12.03
C LEU A 343 -21.66 -5.27 -11.25
N ALA A 344 -22.51 -4.27 -11.06
CA ALA A 344 -23.81 -4.45 -10.41
C ALA A 344 -24.69 -5.47 -11.16
N SER A 345 -24.71 -5.41 -12.49
CA SER A 345 -25.50 -6.30 -13.33
C SER A 345 -25.02 -7.75 -13.25
N TYR A 346 -23.70 -7.98 -13.30
CA TYR A 346 -23.11 -9.31 -13.15
C TYR A 346 -23.37 -9.90 -11.76
N LEU A 347 -23.17 -9.11 -10.70
CA LEU A 347 -23.45 -9.57 -9.34
C LEU A 347 -24.94 -9.90 -9.15
N ALA A 348 -25.85 -9.05 -9.66
CA ALA A 348 -27.29 -9.27 -9.55
C ALA A 348 -27.79 -10.49 -10.32
N SER A 349 -27.23 -10.76 -11.51
CA SER A 349 -27.63 -11.93 -12.30
C SER A 349 -26.99 -13.23 -11.81
N GLY A 350 -25.81 -13.15 -11.17
CA GLY A 350 -24.96 -14.29 -10.88
C GLY A 350 -24.41 -14.98 -12.14
N GLN A 351 -24.56 -14.35 -13.31
CA GLN A 351 -24.16 -14.87 -14.61
C GLN A 351 -22.99 -14.07 -15.15
N TYR A 352 -21.79 -14.58 -14.90
CA TYR A 352 -20.54 -14.02 -15.39
C TYR A 352 -19.45 -15.10 -15.39
N THR A 353 -18.46 -14.93 -16.24
CA THR A 353 -17.16 -15.59 -16.15
C THR A 353 -16.24 -14.85 -15.18
N HIS A 354 -15.15 -15.48 -14.74
CA HIS A 354 -14.14 -14.82 -13.91
C HIS A 354 -13.57 -13.58 -14.57
N ASN A 355 -13.26 -13.63 -15.87
CA ASN A 355 -12.71 -12.49 -16.61
C ASN A 355 -13.70 -11.34 -16.77
N GLU A 356 -14.99 -11.64 -16.96
CA GLU A 356 -16.04 -10.60 -17.01
C GLU A 356 -16.15 -9.87 -15.67
N LEU A 357 -16.21 -10.61 -14.56
CA LEU A 357 -16.27 -10.00 -13.24
C LEU A 357 -14.97 -9.26 -12.90
N ALA A 358 -13.82 -9.87 -13.16
CA ALA A 358 -12.51 -9.26 -12.95
C ALA A 358 -12.38 -7.95 -13.73
N SER A 359 -12.78 -7.93 -15.00
CA SER A 359 -12.80 -6.71 -15.81
C SER A 359 -13.77 -5.67 -15.24
N ALA A 360 -14.98 -6.06 -14.86
CA ALA A 360 -15.99 -5.13 -14.31
C ALA A 360 -15.59 -4.51 -12.94
N MET A 361 -14.87 -5.27 -12.09
CA MET A 361 -14.24 -4.74 -10.88
C MET A 361 -12.99 -3.90 -11.21
N GLY A 362 -12.24 -4.32 -12.23
CA GLY A 362 -10.94 -3.78 -12.57
C GLY A 362 -10.97 -2.45 -13.33
N ILE A 363 -12.06 -2.11 -14.05
CA ILE A 363 -12.10 -0.85 -14.83
C ILE A 363 -11.83 0.39 -13.98
N TRP A 364 -12.13 0.37 -12.69
CA TRP A 364 -12.06 1.52 -11.77
C TRP A 364 -10.63 1.84 -11.34
N CYS A 365 -9.77 2.15 -12.31
CA CYS A 365 -8.35 2.44 -12.10
C CYS A 365 -7.94 3.87 -12.48
N HIS A 366 -8.90 4.77 -12.70
CA HIS A 366 -8.62 6.10 -13.23
C HIS A 366 -8.54 7.18 -12.15
N VAL A 367 -7.62 8.11 -12.34
CA VAL A 367 -7.51 9.35 -11.56
C VAL A 367 -7.70 10.51 -12.53
N THR A 368 -8.45 11.53 -12.10
CA THR A 368 -8.65 12.76 -12.86
C THR A 368 -7.91 13.91 -12.18
N ASP A 369 -7.01 14.56 -12.91
CA ASP A 369 -6.28 15.73 -12.47
C ASP A 369 -6.48 16.90 -13.45
N LYS A 370 -5.62 17.94 -13.37
CA LYS A 370 -5.67 19.08 -14.29
C LYS A 370 -5.25 18.74 -15.72
N SER A 371 -4.55 17.62 -15.89
CA SER A 371 -3.96 17.15 -17.15
C SER A 371 -4.92 16.21 -17.89
N GLY A 372 -5.88 15.62 -17.19
CA GLY A 372 -6.95 14.78 -17.74
C GLY A 372 -7.28 13.59 -16.85
N THR A 373 -7.93 12.59 -17.42
CA THR A 373 -8.22 11.31 -16.75
C THR A 373 -7.26 10.25 -17.28
N ALA A 374 -6.54 9.57 -16.39
CA ALA A 374 -5.56 8.54 -16.75
C ALA A 374 -5.63 7.32 -15.82
N ILE A 375 -5.23 6.16 -16.33
CA ILE A 375 -5.13 4.91 -15.56
C ILE A 375 -3.93 4.99 -14.63
N HIS A 376 -4.14 4.68 -13.34
CA HIS A 376 -3.15 4.72 -12.29
C HIS A 376 -2.73 3.30 -11.86
N ASP A 377 -1.44 2.98 -11.95
CA ASP A 377 -0.93 1.63 -11.71
C ASP A 377 -1.14 1.14 -10.26
N GLY A 378 -1.12 2.06 -9.28
CA GLY A 378 -1.47 1.72 -7.89
C GLY A 378 -2.92 1.25 -7.73
N LEU A 379 -3.84 1.76 -8.57
CA LEU A 379 -5.23 1.30 -8.56
C LEU A 379 -5.38 -0.05 -9.25
N ILE A 380 -4.63 -0.31 -10.34
CA ILE A 380 -4.56 -1.64 -10.98
C ILE A 380 -4.15 -2.69 -9.94
N ALA A 381 -3.08 -2.43 -9.20
CA ALA A 381 -2.61 -3.34 -8.16
C ALA A 381 -3.68 -3.58 -7.08
N ARG A 382 -4.35 -2.51 -6.62
CA ARG A 382 -5.47 -2.62 -5.68
C ARG A 382 -6.61 -3.48 -6.23
N ARG A 383 -7.03 -3.27 -7.48
CA ARG A 383 -8.09 -4.06 -8.12
C ARG A 383 -7.74 -5.52 -8.25
N ILE A 384 -6.51 -5.86 -8.62
CA ILE A 384 -6.08 -7.27 -8.66
C ILE A 384 -6.24 -7.92 -7.28
N LEU A 385 -5.87 -7.24 -6.20
CA LEU A 385 -6.02 -7.77 -4.85
C LEU A 385 -7.50 -7.93 -4.45
N GLU A 386 -8.35 -6.97 -4.80
CA GLU A 386 -9.80 -7.05 -4.53
C GLU A 386 -10.49 -8.15 -5.36
N ILE A 387 -10.10 -8.32 -6.62
CA ILE A 387 -10.56 -9.40 -7.51
C ILE A 387 -10.17 -10.76 -6.90
N LYS A 388 -8.93 -10.91 -6.46
CA LYS A 388 -8.44 -12.14 -5.82
C LYS A 388 -9.12 -12.41 -4.48
N LEU A 389 -9.38 -11.38 -3.70
CA LEU A 389 -10.14 -11.53 -2.47
C LEU A 389 -11.58 -12.00 -2.75
N PHE A 390 -12.23 -11.43 -3.77
CA PHE A 390 -13.59 -11.79 -4.14
C PHE A 390 -13.70 -13.20 -4.74
N LEU A 391 -12.87 -13.51 -5.74
CA LEU A 391 -12.96 -14.76 -6.51
C LEU A 391 -12.24 -15.93 -5.84
N CYS A 392 -11.20 -15.66 -5.05
CA CYS A 392 -10.31 -16.69 -4.52
C CYS A 392 -10.22 -16.70 -2.99
N GLY A 393 -10.79 -15.72 -2.30
CA GLY A 393 -10.70 -15.60 -0.84
C GLY A 393 -9.30 -15.25 -0.32
N ASP A 394 -8.46 -14.65 -1.17
CA ASP A 394 -7.05 -14.40 -0.85
C ASP A 394 -6.77 -12.95 -0.45
N TYR A 395 -6.63 -12.72 0.86
CA TYR A 395 -6.23 -11.42 1.41
C TYR A 395 -4.79 -11.01 1.06
N THR A 396 -3.93 -11.98 0.74
CA THR A 396 -2.48 -11.76 0.51
C THR A 396 -2.17 -11.38 -0.92
N GLY A 397 -3.04 -11.72 -1.86
CA GLY A 397 -2.80 -11.56 -3.29
C GLY A 397 -1.71 -12.48 -3.85
N SER A 398 -1.27 -13.49 -3.11
CA SER A 398 -0.16 -14.39 -3.49
C SER A 398 -0.63 -15.74 -4.04
N SER A 399 -1.89 -16.12 -3.86
CA SER A 399 -2.41 -17.41 -4.34
C SER A 399 -2.55 -17.46 -5.85
N SER A 400 -2.62 -18.65 -6.44
CA SER A 400 -3.08 -18.79 -7.83
C SER A 400 -4.61 -18.75 -7.89
N PRO A 401 -5.21 -18.26 -8.99
CA PRO A 401 -4.55 -17.72 -10.19
C PRO A 401 -4.05 -16.27 -10.00
N SER A 402 -3.06 -15.87 -10.82
CA SER A 402 -2.75 -14.44 -11.01
C SER A 402 -3.70 -13.82 -12.04
N TYR A 403 -3.78 -12.50 -12.05
CA TYR A 403 -4.55 -11.74 -13.05
C TYR A 403 -3.61 -10.80 -13.79
N HIS A 404 -3.85 -10.67 -15.08
CA HIS A 404 -3.13 -9.76 -15.97
C HIS A 404 -4.06 -8.71 -16.53
N TYR A 405 -3.57 -7.48 -16.64
CA TYR A 405 -4.34 -6.42 -17.26
C TYR A 405 -3.97 -6.24 -18.74
N VAL A 406 -4.97 -5.85 -19.53
CA VAL A 406 -4.81 -5.47 -20.93
C VAL A 406 -5.30 -4.04 -21.08
N LYS A 407 -4.39 -3.11 -21.44
CA LYS A 407 -4.73 -1.72 -21.76
C LYS A 407 -5.06 -1.62 -23.27
N PHE A 408 -6.13 -0.91 -23.61
CA PHE A 408 -6.61 -0.75 -24.98
C PHE A 408 -6.40 0.68 -25.45
N ALA A 409 -5.59 0.86 -26.48
CA ALA A 409 -5.27 2.17 -27.05
C ALA A 409 -5.77 2.29 -28.49
N THR A 410 -6.29 3.46 -28.86
CA THR A 410 -6.63 3.76 -30.25
C THR A 410 -6.16 5.15 -30.64
N LYS A 411 -5.75 5.32 -31.91
CA LYS A 411 -5.40 6.62 -32.48
C LYS A 411 -6.63 7.40 -32.98
N GLN A 412 -7.77 6.73 -33.12
CA GLN A 412 -9.01 7.30 -33.63
C GLN A 412 -10.23 6.54 -33.09
N GLY A 413 -11.40 7.16 -33.16
CA GLY A 413 -12.63 6.54 -32.65
C GLY A 413 -12.64 6.41 -31.13
N LYS A 414 -13.37 5.42 -30.62
CA LYS A 414 -13.58 5.15 -29.20
C LYS A 414 -13.31 3.68 -28.89
N VAL A 415 -12.98 3.40 -27.63
CA VAL A 415 -12.87 2.03 -27.10
C VAL A 415 -14.05 1.74 -26.19
N GLU A 416 -14.51 0.49 -26.17
CA GLU A 416 -15.55 0.04 -25.25
C GLU A 416 -15.08 0.12 -23.78
N VAL A 417 -13.86 -0.33 -23.52
CA VAL A 417 -13.09 -0.09 -22.29
C VAL A 417 -11.64 0.17 -22.67
N ASP A 418 -10.94 0.95 -21.86
CA ASP A 418 -9.51 1.24 -22.04
C ASP A 418 -8.61 0.33 -21.18
N ILE A 419 -9.19 -0.46 -20.27
CA ILE A 419 -8.51 -1.51 -19.50
C ILE A 419 -9.45 -2.68 -19.19
N ALA A 420 -8.91 -3.89 -19.19
CA ALA A 420 -9.58 -5.12 -18.78
C ALA A 420 -8.63 -6.07 -18.04
N PHE A 421 -9.18 -7.06 -17.33
CA PHE A 421 -8.45 -7.97 -16.47
C PHE A 421 -8.81 -9.42 -16.77
N TYR A 422 -7.80 -10.26 -16.94
CA TYR A 422 -7.93 -11.64 -17.33
C TYR A 422 -7.15 -12.54 -16.37
N GLU A 423 -7.74 -13.65 -15.98
CA GLU A 423 -7.07 -14.71 -15.23
C GLU A 423 -5.88 -15.23 -16.06
N SER A 424 -4.72 -15.44 -15.43
CA SER A 424 -3.51 -15.84 -16.14
C SER A 424 -3.65 -17.21 -16.82
N GLY A 425 -3.32 -17.27 -18.11
CA GLY A 425 -3.50 -18.42 -18.97
C GLY A 425 -4.91 -18.57 -19.56
N SER A 426 -5.89 -17.81 -19.07
CA SER A 426 -7.26 -17.85 -19.59
C SER A 426 -7.37 -17.22 -20.98
N ALA A 427 -8.45 -17.58 -21.68
CA ALA A 427 -8.77 -17.00 -22.98
C ALA A 427 -9.00 -15.48 -22.89
N PHE A 428 -8.62 -14.77 -23.94
CA PHE A 428 -8.88 -13.34 -24.15
C PHE A 428 -10.36 -13.13 -24.47
N THR A 429 -11.19 -13.40 -23.46
CA THR A 429 -12.64 -13.22 -23.42
C THR A 429 -12.99 -12.69 -22.02
N PRO A 430 -13.85 -11.67 -21.91
CA PRO A 430 -14.57 -10.99 -22.99
C PRO A 430 -13.67 -10.17 -23.92
N TYR A 431 -14.04 -10.12 -25.20
CA TYR A 431 -13.33 -9.34 -26.23
C TYR A 431 -14.00 -7.97 -26.41
N PHE A 432 -13.33 -6.92 -25.94
CA PHE A 432 -13.82 -5.55 -26.04
C PHE A 432 -13.47 -4.92 -27.38
N LYS A 433 -14.39 -4.19 -28.00
CA LYS A 433 -14.17 -3.63 -29.35
C LYS A 433 -13.82 -2.14 -29.31
N ALA A 434 -13.18 -1.68 -30.38
CA ALA A 434 -13.11 -0.26 -30.71
C ALA A 434 -14.10 0.05 -31.85
N SER A 435 -14.57 1.30 -31.90
CA SER A 435 -15.45 1.79 -32.97
C SER A 435 -14.97 3.14 -33.51
N CYS A 436 -15.14 3.36 -34.82
CA CYS A 436 -14.83 4.59 -35.51
C CYS A 436 -15.83 4.76 -36.66
N ASP A 437 -16.26 5.99 -36.94
CA ASP A 437 -17.29 6.26 -37.95
C ASP A 437 -16.79 6.02 -39.39
N THR A 438 -15.48 6.16 -39.64
CA THR A 438 -14.91 6.14 -40.99
C THR A 438 -14.25 4.81 -41.35
N ASP A 439 -13.77 4.08 -40.36
CA ASP A 439 -12.87 2.94 -40.56
C ASP A 439 -13.39 1.70 -39.84
N THR A 440 -13.11 0.53 -40.42
CA THR A 440 -13.49 -0.76 -39.83
C THR A 440 -12.43 -1.23 -38.85
N PHE A 441 -12.85 -1.56 -37.62
CA PHE A 441 -11.97 -2.14 -36.62
C PHE A 441 -11.53 -3.55 -37.04
N LEU A 442 -10.23 -3.73 -37.26
CA LEU A 442 -9.65 -5.00 -37.69
C LEU A 442 -9.31 -5.93 -36.53
N GLY A 443 -8.92 -5.36 -35.39
CA GLY A 443 -8.53 -6.14 -34.21
C GLY A 443 -7.51 -5.42 -33.34
N TRP A 444 -7.06 -6.13 -32.31
CA TRP A 444 -6.08 -5.65 -31.33
C TRP A 444 -4.69 -6.19 -31.62
N TYR A 445 -3.71 -5.29 -31.67
CA TYR A 445 -2.34 -5.63 -32.03
C TYR A 445 -1.35 -5.23 -30.94
N LYS A 446 -0.37 -6.10 -30.69
CA LYS A 446 0.78 -5.86 -29.82
C LYS A 446 1.77 -4.91 -30.50
N ALA A 447 2.72 -4.40 -29.73
CA ALA A 447 3.78 -3.51 -30.23
C ALA A 447 4.66 -4.16 -31.32
N ASP A 448 4.81 -5.49 -31.30
CA ASP A 448 5.55 -6.26 -32.29
C ASP A 448 4.77 -6.50 -33.61
N GLY A 449 3.53 -6.00 -33.70
CA GLY A 449 2.66 -6.17 -34.86
C GLY A 449 1.86 -7.49 -34.86
N THR A 450 1.94 -8.30 -33.81
CA THR A 450 1.14 -9.52 -33.68
C THR A 450 -0.27 -9.20 -33.21
N GLU A 451 -1.27 -9.74 -33.90
CA GLU A 451 -2.68 -9.68 -33.49
C GLU A 451 -2.92 -10.56 -32.25
N LEU A 452 -3.67 -10.06 -31.27
CA LEU A 452 -4.25 -10.87 -30.20
C LEU A 452 -5.73 -11.10 -30.52
N ARG A 453 -6.11 -12.36 -30.72
CA ARG A 453 -7.47 -12.74 -31.14
C ARG A 453 -8.30 -13.16 -29.94
N GLU A 454 -9.62 -13.00 -30.09
CA GLU A 454 -10.58 -13.59 -29.16
C GLU A 454 -10.31 -15.09 -29.00
N GLY A 455 -10.15 -15.53 -27.74
CA GLY A 455 -9.81 -16.92 -27.41
C GLY A 455 -8.33 -17.20 -27.17
N ASP A 456 -7.41 -16.32 -27.59
CA ASP A 456 -5.97 -16.48 -27.31
C ASP A 456 -5.66 -16.36 -25.81
N SER A 457 -4.64 -17.04 -25.29
CA SER A 457 -4.31 -16.98 -23.87
C SER A 457 -3.65 -15.66 -23.45
N VAL A 458 -4.11 -15.07 -22.35
CA VAL A 458 -3.49 -13.91 -21.70
C VAL A 458 -2.54 -14.39 -20.59
N THR A 459 -1.24 -14.16 -20.73
CA THR A 459 -0.21 -14.69 -19.81
C THR A 459 0.68 -13.62 -19.18
N GLN A 460 0.50 -12.37 -19.59
CA GLN A 460 1.27 -11.22 -19.09
C GLN A 460 0.47 -9.95 -19.29
N ASP A 461 0.85 -8.90 -18.56
CA ASP A 461 0.29 -7.57 -18.74
C ASP A 461 0.69 -7.02 -20.10
N MET A 462 -0.23 -6.32 -20.78
CA MET A 462 0.08 -5.77 -22.11
C MET A 462 -0.74 -4.54 -22.46
N THR A 463 -0.26 -3.81 -23.46
CA THR A 463 -1.01 -2.74 -24.14
C THR A 463 -1.23 -3.14 -25.58
N LEU A 464 -2.48 -3.07 -26.03
CA LEU A 464 -2.88 -3.38 -27.39
C LEU A 464 -3.34 -2.11 -28.10
N THR A 465 -2.99 -1.98 -29.38
CA THR A 465 -3.42 -0.86 -30.22
C THR A 465 -4.42 -1.33 -31.26
N ALA A 466 -5.50 -0.58 -31.44
CA ALA A 466 -6.51 -0.86 -32.46
C ALA A 466 -5.92 -0.66 -33.87
N GLN A 467 -6.12 -1.65 -34.75
CA GLN A 467 -5.84 -1.53 -36.18
C GLN A 467 -7.12 -1.31 -36.97
N TRP A 468 -7.00 -0.57 -38.06
CA TRP A 468 -8.12 -0.05 -38.83
C TRP A 468 -7.92 -0.30 -40.32
N ALA A 469 -8.99 -0.70 -41.00
CA ALA A 469 -9.07 -0.65 -42.46
C ALA A 469 -9.87 0.59 -42.87
N GLY A 470 -9.22 1.51 -43.57
CA GLY A 470 -9.89 2.68 -44.13
C GLY A 470 -10.91 2.27 -45.18
N GLN A 471 -12.10 2.86 -45.14
CA GLN A 471 -13.02 2.77 -46.28
C GLN A 471 -12.40 3.52 -47.45
N THR A 472 -11.90 2.81 -48.47
CA THR A 472 -11.57 3.44 -49.74
C THR A 472 -12.80 4.20 -50.23
N ALA A 473 -12.67 5.51 -50.47
CA ALA A 473 -13.69 6.35 -51.05
C ALA A 473 -14.12 5.78 -52.43
N GLY A 474 -15.10 4.88 -52.39
CA GLY A 474 -15.75 4.28 -53.55
C GLY A 474 -17.20 4.73 -53.53
N THR A 475 -17.49 5.74 -54.34
CA THR A 475 -18.78 6.10 -54.93
C THR A 475 -20.05 5.56 -54.24
N GLY A 476 -20.76 6.51 -53.62
CA GLY A 476 -22.05 6.42 -52.96
C GLY A 476 -22.99 5.26 -53.27
N GLU A 477 -23.55 4.72 -52.19
CA GLU A 477 -24.97 4.47 -52.09
C GLU A 477 -25.43 4.72 -50.65
N SER A 478 -26.39 5.64 -50.50
CA SER A 478 -26.99 6.03 -49.24
C SER A 478 -27.91 4.92 -48.73
N GLY A 479 -27.39 4.06 -47.86
CA GLY A 479 -28.19 3.14 -47.05
C GLY A 479 -28.52 3.79 -45.70
N THR A 480 -29.79 4.16 -45.51
CA THR A 480 -30.32 4.59 -44.20
C THR A 480 -30.37 3.37 -43.26
N GLY A 481 -29.27 3.12 -42.55
CA GLY A 481 -29.22 2.22 -41.42
C GLY A 481 -29.34 3.04 -40.14
N THR A 482 -30.48 2.97 -39.46
CA THR A 482 -30.61 3.41 -38.07
C THR A 482 -29.59 2.65 -37.22
N SER A 483 -28.50 3.31 -36.83
CA SER A 483 -27.61 2.81 -35.78
C SER A 483 -28.41 2.83 -34.48
N GLY A 484 -28.72 1.64 -33.97
CA GLY A 484 -29.06 1.50 -32.57
C GLY A 484 -27.78 1.76 -31.79
N ASP A 485 -27.53 3.03 -31.47
CA ASP A 485 -26.47 3.44 -30.57
C ASP A 485 -26.77 2.84 -29.19
N THR A 486 -26.24 1.66 -28.91
CA THR A 486 -25.98 1.27 -27.53
C THR A 486 -24.74 2.04 -27.10
N GLU A 487 -24.92 3.18 -26.44
CA GLU A 487 -23.87 3.76 -25.60
C GLU A 487 -23.29 2.64 -24.73
N PHE A 488 -21.98 2.40 -24.85
CA PHE A 488 -21.27 1.46 -23.99
C PHE A 488 -21.25 2.02 -22.55
N ASN A 489 -22.33 1.80 -21.80
CA ASN A 489 -22.47 2.29 -20.44
C ASN A 489 -21.77 1.34 -19.46
N TRP A 490 -20.47 1.55 -19.27
CA TRP A 490 -19.68 0.85 -18.24
C TRP A 490 -19.68 1.55 -16.89
N TRP A 491 -19.87 2.87 -16.91
CA TRP A 491 -19.54 3.78 -15.82
C TRP A 491 -20.74 4.35 -15.06
N ASN A 492 -21.96 4.20 -15.60
CA ASN A 492 -23.17 4.78 -15.01
C ASN A 492 -23.67 4.02 -13.80
#